data_AF-A0A662CLX6-F1
#
_entry.id   AF-A0A662CLX6-F1
#
_cell.length_a   1.000
_cell.length_b   1.000
_cell.length_c   1.000
_cell.angle_alpha   90.00
_cell.angle_beta   90.00
_cell.angle_gamma   90.00
#
_symmetry.space_group_name_H-M   'P 1'
#
loop_
_entity.id
_entity.type
_entity.pdbx_description
1 polymer ?
#
loop_
_entity_poly.entity_id
_entity_poly.type
_entity_poly.pdbx_seq_one_letter_code
_entity_poly.pdbx_strand_id
1 'polypeptide(L)'
;MKLKDEHIEQIAKILARRVVREGLIQGKDPLEEKVGKVIFKVIKNDVEKEKAIDEEVHRLLKAHVKDIEAHHISYHKMFQRVKEKLARERGLVL
;
A
#
# COMPACT_ATOMS: atom_id res chain seq x y z
N MET A 1 -2.88 2.81 7.68
CA MET A 1 -3.77 3.99 7.52
C MET A 1 -4.48 3.79 6.20
N LYS A 2 -5.82 3.85 6.11
CA LYS A 2 -6.50 3.67 4.81
C LYS A 2 -6.34 4.97 4.00
N LEU A 3 -5.41 4.99 3.05
CA LEU A 3 -5.34 6.06 2.07
C LEU A 3 -6.64 6.06 1.27
N LYS A 4 -7.37 7.17 1.28
CA LYS A 4 -8.57 7.35 0.45
C LYS A 4 -8.13 7.64 -0.99
N ASP A 5 -8.93 7.20 -1.95
CA ASP A 5 -8.70 7.45 -3.38
C ASP A 5 -8.49 8.95 -3.68
N GLU A 6 -9.23 9.83 -2.99
CA GLU A 6 -9.09 11.29 -3.08
C GLU A 6 -7.66 11.77 -2.76
N HIS A 7 -7.02 11.20 -1.73
CA HIS A 7 -5.65 11.55 -1.36
C HIS A 7 -4.65 11.01 -2.39
N ILE A 8 -4.89 9.80 -2.91
CA ILE A 8 -4.04 9.21 -3.96
C ILE A 8 -4.13 10.06 -5.23
N GLU A 9 -5.31 10.54 -5.60
CA GLU A 9 -5.50 11.46 -6.73
C GLU A 9 -4.75 12.78 -6.53
N GLN A 10 -4.81 13.37 -5.33
CA GLN A 10 -4.07 14.60 -5.04
C GLN A 10 -2.56 14.40 -5.18
N ILE A 11 -2.02 13.31 -4.60
CA ILE A 11 -0.60 12.95 -4.72
C ILE A 11 -0.23 12.74 -6.19
N ALA A 12 -1.02 11.98 -6.94
CA ALA A 12 -0.77 11.71 -8.35
C ALA A 12 -0.76 12.98 -9.20
N LYS A 13 -1.68 13.93 -8.96
CA LYS A 13 -1.73 15.24 -9.64
C LYS A 13 -0.52 16.12 -9.32
N ILE A 14 -0.03 16.10 -8.08
CA ILE A 14 1.15 16.87 -7.67
C ILE A 14 2.41 16.30 -8.33
N LEU A 15 2.57 14.98 -8.29
CA LEU A 15 3.71 14.29 -8.90
C LEU A 15 3.72 14.45 -10.42
N ALA A 16 2.58 14.23 -11.09
CA ALA A 16 2.48 14.37 -12.54
C ALA A 16 2.88 15.78 -13.01
N ARG A 17 2.34 16.83 -12.37
CA ARG A 17 2.72 18.22 -12.66
C ARG A 17 4.20 18.48 -12.46
N ARG A 18 4.80 17.93 -11.40
CA ARG A 18 6.22 18.09 -11.11
C ARG A 18 7.09 17.44 -12.20
N VAL A 19 6.80 16.19 -12.53
CA VAL A 19 7.59 15.40 -13.47
C VAL A 19 7.49 15.95 -14.90
N VAL A 20 6.32 16.44 -15.31
CA VAL A 20 6.13 17.12 -16.60
C VAL A 20 6.83 18.47 -16.64
N ARG A 21 6.68 19.30 -15.60
CA ARG A 21 7.33 20.63 -15.54
C ARG A 21 8.85 20.54 -15.52
N GLU A 22 9.41 19.53 -14.84
CA GLU A 22 10.85 19.28 -14.81
C GLU A 22 11.39 18.64 -16.12
N GLY A 23 10.52 18.34 -17.09
CA GLY A 23 10.91 17.78 -18.39
C GLY A 23 11.42 16.33 -18.33
N LEU A 24 11.16 15.62 -17.23
CA LEU A 24 11.63 14.26 -17.00
C LEU A 24 10.91 13.22 -17.87
N ILE A 25 9.74 13.57 -18.41
CA ILE A 25 8.94 12.73 -19.29
C ILE A 25 8.56 13.54 -20.53
N GLN A 26 8.69 12.90 -21.70
CA GLN A 26 8.23 13.43 -22.98
C GLN A 26 7.03 12.62 -23.47
N GLY A 27 6.07 13.29 -24.11
CA GLY A 27 4.92 12.60 -24.69
C GLY A 27 3.91 13.56 -25.30
N LYS A 28 2.80 12.99 -25.80
CA LYS A 28 1.71 13.74 -26.44
C LYS A 28 0.69 14.21 -25.42
N ASP A 29 0.17 15.42 -25.63
CA ASP A 29 -0.91 15.97 -24.82
C ASP A 29 -2.17 15.09 -24.77
N PRO A 30 -2.95 15.13 -23.67
CA PRO A 30 -2.62 15.77 -22.39
C PRO A 30 -1.63 14.89 -21.58
N LEU A 31 -0.37 15.32 -21.46
CA LEU A 31 0.70 14.51 -20.86
C LEU A 31 0.53 14.38 -19.34
N GLU A 32 0.24 15.49 -18.65
CA GLU A 32 0.06 15.51 -17.19
C GLU A 32 -1.06 14.57 -16.72
N GLU A 33 -2.19 14.55 -17.42
CA GLU A 33 -3.33 13.70 -17.08
C GLU A 33 -2.98 12.21 -17.23
N LYS A 34 -2.29 11.84 -18.33
CA LYS A 34 -1.86 10.46 -18.58
C LYS A 34 -0.88 9.99 -17.51
N VAL A 35 0.12 10.81 -17.20
CA VAL A 35 1.10 10.51 -16.14
C VAL A 35 0.39 10.40 -14.78
N GLY A 36 -0.53 11.31 -14.48
CA GLY A 36 -1.32 11.27 -13.25
C GLY A 36 -2.13 9.99 -13.10
N LYS A 37 -2.79 9.52 -14.17
CA LYS A 37 -3.53 8.25 -14.17
C LYS A 37 -2.62 7.04 -13.92
N VAL A 38 -1.42 7.03 -14.50
CA VAL A 38 -0.43 5.96 -14.26
C VAL A 38 0.02 5.95 -12.80
N ILE A 39 0.41 7.11 -12.27
CA ILE A 39 0.85 7.24 -10.87
C ILE A 39 -0.26 6.80 -9.91
N PHE A 40 -1.49 7.27 -10.14
CA PHE A 40 -2.65 6.87 -9.35
C PHE A 40 -2.83 5.34 -9.35
N LYS A 41 -2.79 4.72 -10.53
CA LYS A 41 -2.97 3.26 -10.66
C LYS A 41 -1.89 2.48 -9.93
N VAL A 42 -0.63 2.94 -10.00
CA VAL A 42 0.49 2.29 -9.29
C VAL A 42 0.28 2.36 -7.78
N ILE A 43 0.04 3.56 -7.25
CA ILE A 43 -0.18 3.74 -5.80
C ILE A 43 -1.40 2.95 -5.34
N LYS A 44 -2.51 2.99 -6.08
CA LYS A 44 -3.72 2.25 -5.74
C LYS A 44 -3.49 0.74 -5.68
N ASN A 45 -2.77 0.18 -6.67
CA ASN A 45 -2.43 -1.24 -6.69
C ASN A 45 -1.59 -1.64 -5.47
N ASP A 46 -0.65 -0.79 -5.04
CA ASP A 46 0.18 -1.09 -3.88
C ASP A 46 -0.61 -0.99 -2.56
N VAL A 47 -1.52 -0.02 -2.43
CA VAL A 47 -2.46 0.06 -1.30
C VAL A 47 -3.38 -1.17 -1.24
N GLU A 48 -3.85 -1.66 -2.39
CA GLU A 48 -4.67 -2.87 -2.45
C GLU A 48 -3.89 -4.13 -2.04
N LYS A 49 -2.62 -4.26 -2.46
CA LYS A 49 -1.74 -5.35 -2.00
C LYS A 49 -1.50 -5.30 -0.49
N GLU A 50 -1.26 -4.11 0.07
CA GLU A 50 -1.08 -3.95 1.52
C GLU A 50 -2.35 -4.38 2.27
N LYS A 51 -3.52 -3.97 1.77
CA LYS A 51 -4.81 -4.36 2.36
C LYS A 51 -5.02 -5.87 2.33
N ALA A 52 -4.66 -6.54 1.23
CA ALA A 52 -4.75 -7.99 1.14
C ALA A 52 -3.86 -8.71 2.16
N ILE A 53 -2.66 -8.18 2.42
CA ILE A 53 -1.78 -8.70 3.47
C ILE A 53 -2.41 -8.49 4.85
N ASP A 54 -2.95 -7.31 5.14
CA ASP A 54 -3.60 -7.05 6.42
C ASP A 54 -4.75 -8.04 6.67
N GLU A 55 -5.60 -8.29 5.67
CA GLU A 55 -6.70 -9.25 5.75
C GLU A 55 -6.20 -10.70 5.96
N GLU A 56 -5.10 -11.06 5.30
CA GLU A 56 -4.46 -12.37 5.46
C GLU A 56 -3.85 -12.56 6.85
N VAL A 57 -3.14 -11.56 7.37
CA VAL A 57 -2.61 -11.57 8.74
C VAL A 57 -3.75 -11.74 9.75
N HIS A 58 -4.87 -11.03 9.58
CA HIS A 58 -6.04 -11.21 10.45
C HIS A 58 -6.60 -12.62 10.39
N ARG A 59 -6.68 -13.24 9.20
CA ARG A 59 -7.14 -14.63 9.07
C ARG A 59 -6.21 -15.62 9.77
N LEU A 60 -4.90 -15.45 9.59
CA LEU A 60 -3.89 -16.30 10.24
C LEU A 60 -3.98 -16.19 11.76
N LEU A 61 -4.04 -14.97 12.30
CA LEU A 61 -4.10 -14.79 13.75
C LEU A 61 -5.42 -15.25 14.35
N LYS A 62 -6.56 -15.11 13.65
CA LYS A 62 -7.84 -15.64 14.11
C LYS A 62 -7.82 -17.16 14.28
N ALA A 63 -7.11 -17.88 13.40
CA ALA A 63 -6.97 -19.33 13.52
C ALA A 63 -6.18 -19.75 14.78
N HIS A 64 -5.33 -18.86 15.31
CA HIS A 64 -4.43 -19.12 16.45
C HIS A 64 -4.75 -18.28 17.69
N VAL A 65 -5.94 -17.68 17.77
CA VAL A 65 -6.30 -16.76 18.86
C VAL A 65 -6.21 -17.41 20.24
N LYS A 66 -6.60 -18.69 20.36
CA LYS A 66 -6.53 -19.44 21.62
C LYS A 66 -5.10 -19.65 22.11
N ASP A 67 -4.16 -19.89 21.18
CA ASP A 67 -2.74 -20.07 21.50
C ASP A 67 -2.11 -18.73 21.90
N ILE A 68 -2.49 -17.64 21.21
CA ILE A 68 -2.04 -16.28 21.53
C ILE A 68 -2.47 -15.87 22.95
N GLU A 69 -3.72 -16.16 23.30
CA GLU A 69 -4.27 -15.93 24.64
C GLU A 69 -3.57 -16.81 25.70
N ALA A 70 -3.36 -18.10 25.40
CA ALA A 70 -2.69 -19.04 26.29
C ALA A 70 -1.24 -18.66 26.60
N HIS A 71 -0.55 -17.99 25.66
CA HIS A 71 0.82 -17.53 25.84
C HIS A 71 0.94 -16.07 26.33
N HIS A 72 -0.18 -15.42 26.68
CA HIS A 72 -0.24 -14.00 27.09
C HIS A 72 0.44 -13.04 26.08
N ILE A 73 0.41 -13.38 24.80
CA ILE A 73 1.04 -12.58 23.75
C ILE A 73 0.07 -11.48 23.31
N SER A 74 0.56 -10.24 23.19
CA SER A 74 -0.24 -9.15 22.62
C SER A 74 -0.52 -9.42 21.14
N TYR A 75 -1.80 -9.57 20.80
CA TYR A 75 -2.28 -9.71 19.42
C TYR A 75 -1.70 -8.64 18.49
N HIS A 76 -1.62 -7.39 18.95
CA HIS A 76 -1.08 -6.28 18.17
C HIS A 76 0.41 -6.48 17.82
N LYS A 77 1.22 -6.95 18.77
CA LYS A 77 2.65 -7.23 18.51
C LYS A 77 2.81 -8.38 17.52
N MET A 78 1.95 -9.41 17.61
CA MET A 78 2.01 -10.55 16.70
C MET A 78 1.54 -10.17 15.30
N PHE A 79 0.51 -9.31 15.19
CA PHE A 79 0.07 -8.72 13.93
C PHE A 79 1.20 -8.00 13.20
N GLN A 80 1.94 -7.11 13.89
CA GLN A 80 3.06 -6.41 13.26
C GLN A 80 4.15 -7.37 12.78
N ARG A 81 4.55 -8.34 13.60
CA ARG A 81 5.59 -9.32 13.22
C ARG A 81 5.20 -10.16 12.02
N VAL A 82 3.97 -10.65 11.97
CA VAL A 82 3.48 -11.47 10.86
C VAL A 82 3.30 -10.62 9.60
N LYS A 83 2.81 -9.39 9.73
CA LYS A 83 2.73 -8.41 8.63
C LYS A 83 4.11 -8.12 8.04
N GLU A 84 5.11 -7.84 8.85
CA GLU A 84 6.49 -7.62 8.40
C GLU A 84 7.12 -8.84 7.71
N LYS A 85 6.78 -10.05 8.17
CA LYS A 85 7.25 -11.28 7.54
C LYS A 85 6.63 -11.47 6.16
N LEU A 86 5.30 -11.36 6.06
CA LEU A 86 4.57 -11.51 4.80
C LEU A 86 4.93 -10.43 3.77
N ALA A 87 5.13 -9.18 4.22
CA ALA A 87 5.55 -8.10 3.33
C ALA A 87 6.95 -8.36 2.73
N ARG A 88 7.91 -8.80 3.56
CA ARG A 88 9.26 -9.18 3.10
C ARG A 88 9.22 -10.32 2.09
N GLU A 89 8.45 -11.37 2.36
CA GLU A 89 8.30 -12.52 1.44
C GLU A 89 7.69 -12.12 0.10
N ARG A 90 6.89 -11.06 0.05
CA ARG A 90 6.23 -10.56 -1.17
C ARG A 90 6.95 -9.37 -1.82
N GLY A 91 8.12 -9.00 -1.33
CA GLY A 91 8.90 -7.88 -1.85
C GLY A 91 8.22 -6.51 -1.68
N LEU A 92 7.32 -6.38 -0.71
CA LEU A 92 6.73 -5.08 -0.36
C LEU A 92 7.59 -4.40 0.70
N VAL A 93 7.85 -3.12 0.49
CA VAL A 93 8.52 -2.26 1.47
C VAL A 93 7.43 -1.62 2.34
N LEU A 94 7.49 -1.87 3.66
CA LEU A 94 6.60 -1.29 4.67
C LEU A 94 7.22 -0.04 5.31
#